data_AF-A0A8B9K9I1-F1
#
_entry.id   AF-A0A8B9K9I1-F1
#
_cell.length_a   1.000
_cell.length_b   1.000
_cell.length_c   1.000
_cell.angle_alpha   90.00
_cell.angle_beta   90.00
_cell.angle_gamma   90.00
#
_symmetry.space_group_name_H-M   'P 1'
#
loop_
_entity.id
_entity.type
_entity.pdbx_description
1 polymer ?
#
loop_
_entity_poly.entity_id
_entity_poly.type
_entity_poly.pdbx_seq_one_letter_code
_entity_poly.pdbx_strand_id
1 'polypeptide(L)'
;MVPSCVLPLVALLLCGSELSLGGNILVIPAEYSHWINMRTVVDELVSRNHSVTVLTHSASPSIKFSQKDTFKSIVFKVDIDEEEIRALWHDILTTWMNEDISGIRLVLMLWQMTSRFERYFNAVCDGMLNEELVASLRGSNFDAVLFDPVMVCGDLLADVLGLPLIVSFRVGFAYTMERLCGQFPVPPSYVPAGASQGHLTDKMNFMERVENMLLYIAQTAIFKVQIFWTSEKNSKVTGTFRLCTIGKADIWLIRTYWDFEYPRPLLPNFKFVGGLHCKPAKPLPKVRTSVHLICLCTTNPTITKYLLEQIFKIWNLQGKKPKNIQYKIQLWTK
;
A
#
# COMPACT_ATOMS: atom_id res chain seq x y z
N MET A 1 44.00 24.47 -28.72
CA MET A 1 43.46 25.76 -28.25
C MET A 1 41.96 25.66 -28.29
N VAL A 2 41.28 25.62 -27.14
CA VAL A 2 39.81 25.70 -27.10
C VAL A 2 39.43 27.14 -27.49
N PRO A 3 38.51 27.38 -28.43
CA PRO A 3 38.15 28.72 -28.85
C PRO A 3 37.66 29.55 -27.66
N SER A 4 38.16 30.78 -27.52
CA SER A 4 37.87 31.68 -26.39
C SER A 4 36.38 31.99 -26.20
N CYS A 5 35.54 31.68 -27.19
CA CYS A 5 34.07 31.84 -27.14
C CYS A 5 33.32 30.64 -26.54
N VAL A 6 33.96 29.49 -26.34
CA VAL A 6 33.29 28.28 -25.80
C VAL A 6 33.09 28.39 -24.28
N LEU A 7 34.08 28.94 -23.57
CA LEU A 7 34.03 29.11 -22.10
C LEU A 7 32.88 30.02 -21.63
N PRO A 8 32.64 31.20 -22.23
CA PRO A 8 31.50 32.05 -21.89
C PRO A 8 30.16 31.39 -22.18
N LEU A 9 30.06 30.62 -23.27
CA LEU A 9 28.83 29.93 -23.68
C LEU A 9 28.47 28.80 -22.70
N VAL A 10 29.45 28.02 -22.25
CA VAL A 10 29.27 26.98 -21.23
C VAL A 10 28.87 27.60 -19.89
N ALA A 11 29.49 28.72 -19.48
CA ALA A 11 29.11 29.44 -18.28
C ALA A 11 27.68 29.99 -18.35
N LEU A 12 27.26 30.51 -19.52
CA LEU A 12 25.89 31.00 -19.72
C LEU A 12 24.84 29.86 -19.65
N LEU A 13 25.15 28.70 -20.22
CA LEU A 13 24.30 27.50 -20.18
C LEU A 13 24.18 26.92 -18.75
N LEU A 14 25.26 26.97 -17.97
CA LEU A 14 25.26 26.57 -16.55
C LEU A 14 24.57 27.59 -15.63
N CYS A 15 24.61 28.90 -15.94
CA CYS A 15 23.91 29.93 -15.16
C CYS A 15 22.40 29.98 -15.44
N GLY A 16 21.96 29.53 -16.61
CA GLY A 16 20.54 29.51 -17.00
C GLY A 16 19.84 28.17 -16.80
N SER A 17 20.55 27.13 -16.36
CA SER A 17 19.95 25.83 -16.05
C SER A 17 19.65 25.72 -14.56
N GLU A 18 18.39 25.44 -14.23
CA GLU A 18 18.08 24.95 -12.89
C GLU A 18 18.79 23.59 -12.71
N LEU A 19 19.63 23.48 -11.67
CA LEU A 19 20.16 22.20 -11.24
C LEU A 19 18.99 21.34 -10.77
N SER A 20 18.47 20.49 -11.66
CA SER A 20 17.50 19.46 -11.31
C SER A 20 18.26 18.34 -10.57
N LEU A 21 18.34 18.47 -9.25
CA LEU A 21 18.87 17.42 -8.37
C LEU A 21 17.81 16.31 -8.26
N GLY A 22 17.87 15.34 -9.18
CA GLY A 22 17.09 14.11 -9.12
C GLY A 22 17.76 13.07 -8.23
N GLY A 23 17.02 12.50 -7.29
CA GLY A 23 17.46 11.36 -6.47
C GLY A 23 17.18 10.01 -7.15
N ASN A 24 17.95 8.98 -6.79
CA ASN A 24 17.77 7.60 -7.20
C ASN A 24 16.96 6.82 -6.14
N ILE A 25 15.70 6.51 -6.42
CA ILE A 25 14.74 6.00 -5.45
C ILE A 25 14.40 4.54 -5.75
N LEU A 26 14.57 3.67 -4.74
CA LEU A 26 14.09 2.29 -4.78
C LEU A 26 12.66 2.26 -4.26
N VAL A 27 11.73 1.69 -5.04
CA VAL A 27 10.31 1.63 -4.69
C VAL A 27 9.89 0.18 -4.49
N ILE A 28 9.31 -0.13 -3.35
CA ILE A 28 8.85 -1.47 -2.96
C ILE A 28 7.33 -1.40 -2.72
N PRO A 29 6.51 -1.62 -3.75
CA PRO A 29 5.06 -1.54 -3.65
C PRO A 29 4.42 -2.85 -3.18
N ALA A 30 3.19 -2.73 -2.67
CA ALA A 30 2.28 -3.85 -2.46
C ALA A 30 1.28 -4.00 -3.62
N GLU A 31 0.42 -5.01 -3.55
CA GLU A 31 -0.45 -5.44 -4.65
C GLU A 31 -1.72 -4.56 -4.83
N TYR A 32 -2.27 -4.61 -6.04
CA TYR A 32 -3.55 -4.03 -6.45
C TYR A 32 -3.68 -2.52 -6.19
N SER A 33 -4.58 -2.11 -5.29
CA SER A 33 -4.84 -0.71 -4.97
C SER A 33 -3.61 -0.01 -4.38
N HIS A 34 -2.72 -0.76 -3.72
CA HIS A 34 -1.47 -0.23 -3.19
C HIS A 34 -0.55 0.18 -4.34
N TRP A 35 -0.37 -0.69 -5.35
CA TRP A 35 0.38 -0.35 -6.55
C TRP A 35 -0.22 0.85 -7.29
N ILE A 36 -1.54 0.94 -7.44
CA ILE A 36 -2.18 2.09 -8.11
C ILE A 36 -1.86 3.41 -7.39
N ASN A 37 -1.90 3.41 -6.05
CA ASN A 37 -1.55 4.59 -5.26
C ASN A 37 -0.07 4.93 -5.38
N MET A 38 0.81 3.94 -5.20
CA MET A 38 2.25 4.14 -5.29
C MET A 38 2.71 4.53 -6.69
N ARG A 39 2.10 3.97 -7.74
CA ARG A 39 2.40 4.33 -9.13
C ARG A 39 2.17 5.82 -9.38
N THR A 40 1.20 6.43 -8.72
CA THR A 40 1.00 7.87 -8.84
C THR A 40 2.17 8.67 -8.26
N VAL A 41 2.79 8.18 -7.18
CA VAL A 41 4.02 8.78 -6.62
C VAL A 41 5.22 8.50 -7.52
N VAL A 42 5.33 7.28 -8.07
CA VAL A 42 6.39 6.91 -9.04
C VAL A 42 6.36 7.80 -10.26
N ASP A 43 5.18 7.97 -10.88
CA ASP A 43 5.00 8.80 -12.08
C ASP A 43 5.42 10.26 -11.79
N GLU A 44 5.05 10.79 -10.61
CA GLU A 44 5.43 12.14 -10.19
C GLU A 44 6.94 12.27 -9.94
N LEU A 45 7.56 11.30 -9.27
CA LEU A 45 9.01 11.26 -9.04
C LEU A 45 9.77 11.28 -10.38
N VAL A 46 9.36 10.43 -11.33
CA VAL A 46 9.97 10.41 -12.67
C VAL A 46 9.77 11.74 -13.39
N SER A 47 8.58 12.35 -13.30
CA SER A 47 8.31 13.67 -13.92
C SER A 47 9.18 14.80 -13.37
N ARG A 48 9.69 14.62 -12.14
CA ARG A 48 10.63 15.53 -11.46
C ARG A 48 12.08 15.12 -11.63
N ASN A 49 12.39 14.30 -12.63
CA ASN A 49 13.72 13.80 -12.98
C ASN A 49 14.40 12.90 -11.92
N HIS A 50 13.64 12.30 -10.99
CA HIS A 50 14.18 11.24 -10.15
C HIS A 50 14.39 9.96 -10.97
N SER A 51 15.51 9.27 -10.74
CA SER A 51 15.72 7.90 -11.23
C SER A 51 14.94 6.96 -10.32
N VAL A 52 13.93 6.27 -10.85
CA VAL A 52 13.09 5.37 -10.05
C VAL A 52 13.32 3.93 -10.47
N THR A 53 13.50 3.05 -9.50
CA THR A 53 13.55 1.59 -9.71
C THR A 53 12.46 0.92 -8.86
N VAL A 54 11.53 0.23 -9.51
CA VAL A 54 10.47 -0.54 -8.84
C VAL A 54 10.92 -1.98 -8.64
N LEU A 55 10.98 -2.43 -7.39
CA LEU A 55 11.32 -3.80 -7.00
C LEU A 55 10.05 -4.59 -6.70
N THR A 56 9.82 -5.67 -7.43
CA THR A 56 8.68 -6.59 -7.21
C THR A 56 9.12 -8.04 -7.32
N HIS A 57 8.23 -8.99 -6.99
CA HIS A 57 8.49 -10.42 -7.08
C HIS A 57 7.85 -11.05 -8.33
N SER A 58 8.44 -12.16 -8.78
CA SER A 58 8.02 -12.91 -9.98
C SER A 58 6.56 -13.41 -9.96
N ALA A 59 5.99 -13.61 -8.78
CA ALA A 59 4.61 -14.06 -8.59
C ALA A 59 3.61 -12.91 -8.34
N SER A 60 3.92 -11.66 -8.74
CA SER A 60 3.05 -10.50 -8.49
C SER A 60 1.81 -10.53 -9.39
N PRO A 61 0.58 -10.65 -8.84
CA PRO A 61 -0.63 -10.75 -9.66
C PRO A 61 -1.09 -9.41 -10.27
N SER A 62 -0.61 -8.27 -9.76
CA SER A 62 -1.13 -6.95 -10.14
C SER A 62 -0.12 -6.01 -10.80
N ILE A 63 1.17 -6.22 -10.57
CA ILE A 63 2.22 -5.33 -11.08
C ILE A 63 2.72 -5.87 -12.41
N LYS A 64 2.32 -5.22 -13.49
CA LYS A 64 2.77 -5.53 -14.85
C LYS A 64 3.53 -4.34 -15.41
N PHE A 65 4.76 -4.59 -15.84
CA PHE A 65 5.59 -3.59 -16.49
C PHE A 65 5.27 -3.51 -17.99
N SER A 66 5.29 -2.30 -18.50
CA SER A 66 5.11 -1.98 -19.92
C SER A 66 6.41 -1.46 -20.51
N GLN A 67 6.64 -1.69 -21.81
CA GLN A 67 7.74 -1.04 -22.54
C GLN A 67 7.64 0.50 -22.53
N LYS A 68 6.47 1.05 -22.20
CA LYS A 68 6.24 2.50 -22.10
C LYS A 68 6.59 3.06 -20.72
N ASP A 69 6.90 2.23 -19.74
CA ASP A 69 7.23 2.70 -18.40
C ASP A 69 8.58 3.42 -18.44
N THR A 70 8.63 4.61 -17.85
CA THR A 70 9.80 5.49 -17.83
C THR A 70 10.69 5.27 -16.60
N PHE A 71 10.38 4.27 -15.79
CA PHE A 71 11.15 3.84 -14.62
C PHE A 71 11.77 2.46 -14.85
N LYS A 72 12.80 2.11 -14.08
CA LYS A 72 13.43 0.78 -14.11
C LYS A 72 12.63 -0.21 -13.27
N SER A 73 12.67 -1.48 -13.62
CA SER A 73 12.03 -2.55 -12.84
C SER A 73 13.02 -3.66 -12.52
N ILE A 74 12.98 -4.16 -11.30
CA ILE A 74 13.69 -5.38 -10.88
C ILE A 74 12.65 -6.38 -10.41
N VAL A 75 12.72 -7.60 -10.93
CA VAL A 75 11.84 -8.71 -10.57
C VAL A 75 12.68 -9.82 -9.95
N PHE A 76 12.51 -10.06 -8.66
CA PHE A 76 13.20 -11.15 -7.97
C PHE A 76 12.34 -12.42 -7.92
N LYS A 77 13.00 -13.58 -7.88
CA LYS A 77 12.31 -14.87 -7.84
C LYS A 77 11.80 -15.16 -6.43
N VAL A 78 10.62 -15.77 -6.34
CA VAL A 78 10.04 -16.23 -5.08
C VAL A 78 9.53 -17.65 -5.24
N ASP A 79 9.58 -18.43 -4.16
CA ASP A 79 9.10 -19.81 -4.12
C ASP A 79 7.62 -19.87 -3.67
N ILE A 80 6.76 -19.21 -4.45
CA ILE A 80 5.32 -19.21 -4.26
C ILE A 80 4.63 -18.87 -5.58
N ASP A 81 3.52 -19.55 -5.87
CA ASP A 81 2.80 -19.35 -7.12
C ASP A 81 1.94 -18.07 -7.10
N GLU A 82 1.83 -17.41 -8.26
CA GLU A 82 0.98 -16.23 -8.44
C GLU A 82 -0.49 -16.52 -8.06
N GLU A 83 -0.98 -17.73 -8.35
CA GLU A 83 -2.34 -18.16 -8.01
C GLU A 83 -2.56 -18.25 -6.50
N GLU A 84 -1.56 -18.70 -5.74
CA GLU A 84 -1.63 -18.78 -4.28
C GLU A 84 -1.70 -17.37 -3.67
N ILE A 85 -0.89 -16.43 -4.18
CA ILE A 85 -0.92 -15.01 -3.79
C ILE A 85 -2.26 -14.38 -4.18
N ARG A 86 -2.75 -14.66 -5.39
CA ARG A 86 -4.06 -14.17 -5.86
C ARG A 86 -5.19 -14.64 -4.95
N ALA A 87 -5.18 -15.92 -4.56
CA ALA A 87 -6.16 -16.47 -3.62
C ALA A 87 -6.06 -15.80 -2.24
N LEU A 88 -4.85 -15.57 -1.73
CA LEU A 88 -4.65 -14.87 -0.45
C LEU A 88 -5.28 -13.47 -0.48
N TRP A 89 -4.95 -12.65 -1.49
CA TRP A 89 -5.53 -11.32 -1.63
C TRP A 89 -7.03 -11.32 -1.89
N HIS A 90 -7.54 -12.32 -2.64
CA HIS A 90 -8.98 -12.48 -2.84
C HIS A 90 -9.72 -12.70 -1.51
N ASP A 91 -9.17 -13.53 -0.63
CA ASP A 91 -9.79 -13.81 0.67
C ASP A 91 -9.72 -12.61 1.61
N ILE A 92 -8.62 -11.84 1.57
CA ILE A 92 -8.50 -10.55 2.29
C ILE A 92 -9.59 -9.59 1.81
N LEU A 93 -9.74 -9.42 0.49
CA LEU A 93 -10.74 -8.51 -0.10
C LEU A 93 -12.17 -8.96 0.22
N THR A 94 -12.46 -10.26 0.11
CA THR A 94 -13.78 -10.81 0.41
C THR A 94 -14.15 -10.59 1.87
N THR A 95 -13.18 -10.78 2.78
CA THR A 95 -13.35 -10.51 4.22
C THR A 95 -13.57 -9.02 4.47
N TRP A 96 -12.76 -8.16 3.84
CA TRP A 96 -12.86 -6.71 3.97
C TRP A 96 -14.23 -6.17 3.56
N MET A 97 -14.79 -6.73 2.50
CA MET A 97 -16.06 -6.31 1.91
C MET A 97 -17.30 -6.91 2.58
N ASN A 98 -17.10 -7.83 3.53
CA ASN A 98 -18.20 -8.46 4.22
C ASN A 98 -18.59 -7.63 5.45
N GLU A 99 -19.66 -6.85 5.30
CA GLU A 99 -20.19 -5.95 6.35
C GLU A 99 -20.74 -6.68 7.59
N ASP A 100 -20.96 -8.00 7.49
CA ASP A 100 -21.42 -8.82 8.63
C ASP A 100 -20.26 -9.27 9.54
N ILE A 101 -19.00 -8.96 9.18
CA ILE A 101 -17.80 -9.35 9.93
C ILE A 101 -17.28 -8.17 10.76
N SER A 102 -17.72 -8.09 12.01
CA SER A 102 -17.22 -7.14 12.99
C SER A 102 -16.72 -7.83 14.27
N GLY A 103 -16.04 -7.05 15.13
CA GLY A 103 -15.66 -7.50 16.47
C GLY A 103 -14.77 -8.76 16.47
N ILE A 104 -15.17 -9.75 17.27
CA ILE A 104 -14.43 -11.01 17.46
C ILE A 104 -14.34 -11.86 16.18
N ARG A 105 -15.32 -11.78 15.27
CA ARG A 105 -15.30 -12.55 14.02
C ARG A 105 -14.14 -12.11 13.12
N LEU A 106 -13.91 -10.80 13.04
CA LEU A 106 -12.77 -10.23 12.32
C LEU A 106 -11.45 -10.74 12.90
N VAL A 107 -11.32 -10.77 14.24
CA VAL A 107 -10.14 -11.28 14.94
C VAL A 107 -9.87 -12.75 14.61
N LEU A 108 -10.90 -13.61 14.70
CA LEU A 108 -10.77 -15.04 14.42
C LEU A 108 -10.38 -15.30 12.96
N MET A 109 -10.92 -14.53 12.02
CA MET A 109 -10.58 -14.67 10.61
C MET A 109 -9.16 -14.23 10.31
N LEU A 110 -8.72 -13.08 10.85
CA LEU A 110 -7.33 -12.65 10.73
C LEU A 110 -6.36 -13.68 11.34
N TRP A 111 -6.75 -14.30 12.46
CA TRP A 111 -6.00 -15.42 13.05
C TRP A 111 -5.89 -16.61 12.11
N GLN A 112 -6.99 -17.04 11.47
CA GLN A 112 -6.98 -18.16 10.52
C GLN A 112 -6.10 -17.91 9.28
N MET A 113 -5.90 -16.64 8.90
CA MET A 113 -5.05 -16.27 7.76
C MET A 113 -3.56 -16.20 8.10
N THR A 114 -3.18 -16.25 9.39
CA THR A 114 -1.79 -16.05 9.84
C THR A 114 -0.80 -16.99 9.17
N SER A 115 -1.11 -18.29 9.03
CA SER A 115 -0.21 -19.26 8.40
C SER A 115 0.02 -19.00 6.91
N ARG A 116 -1.00 -18.51 6.20
CA ARG A 116 -0.88 -18.13 4.77
C ARG A 116 -0.09 -16.85 4.60
N PHE A 117 -0.30 -15.88 5.48
CA PHE A 117 0.55 -14.68 5.54
C PHE A 117 1.99 -15.05 5.84
N GLU A 118 2.23 -15.94 6.81
CA GLU A 118 3.57 -16.40 7.15
C GLU A 118 4.26 -17.04 5.94
N ARG A 119 3.58 -17.94 5.22
CA ARG A 119 4.13 -18.55 4.00
C ARG A 119 4.46 -17.51 2.92
N TYR A 120 3.52 -16.60 2.64
CA TYR A 120 3.73 -15.52 1.68
C TYR A 120 4.91 -14.62 2.10
N PHE A 121 4.94 -14.20 3.36
CA PHE A 121 5.97 -13.33 3.89
C PHE A 121 7.34 -13.99 3.83
N ASN A 122 7.43 -15.26 4.21
CA ASN A 122 8.66 -16.03 4.14
C ASN A 122 9.20 -16.12 2.70
N ALA A 123 8.36 -16.50 1.74
CA ALA A 123 8.78 -16.64 0.34
C ALA A 123 9.26 -15.31 -0.26
N VAL A 124 8.55 -14.21 0.04
CA VAL A 124 8.92 -12.86 -0.44
C VAL A 124 10.19 -12.36 0.23
N CYS A 125 10.30 -12.48 1.56
CA CYS A 125 11.48 -12.04 2.31
C CYS A 125 12.74 -12.81 1.90
N ASP A 126 12.66 -14.13 1.71
CA ASP A 126 13.80 -14.95 1.32
C ASP A 126 14.31 -14.56 -0.08
N GLY A 127 13.40 -14.26 -1.01
CA GLY A 127 13.77 -13.75 -2.33
C GLY A 127 14.33 -12.32 -2.30
N MET A 128 13.74 -11.44 -1.48
CA MET A 128 14.12 -10.02 -1.39
C MET A 128 15.47 -9.81 -0.69
N LEU A 129 15.79 -10.64 0.29
CA LEU A 129 17.02 -10.58 1.08
C LEU A 129 18.11 -11.53 0.57
N ASN A 130 17.93 -12.10 -0.63
CA ASN A 130 18.93 -12.92 -1.28
C ASN A 130 20.25 -12.14 -1.48
N GLU A 131 21.39 -12.79 -1.22
CA GLU A 131 22.71 -12.15 -1.24
C GLU A 131 23.05 -11.50 -2.60
N GLU A 132 22.71 -12.16 -3.71
CA GLU A 132 22.98 -11.66 -5.06
C GLU A 132 22.17 -10.38 -5.34
N LEU A 133 20.87 -10.40 -4.98
CA LEU A 133 19.99 -9.25 -5.15
C LEU A 133 20.45 -8.09 -4.26
N VAL A 134 20.74 -8.34 -2.98
CA VAL A 134 21.20 -7.32 -2.04
C VAL A 134 22.52 -6.71 -2.52
N ALA A 135 23.48 -7.52 -3.01
CA ALA A 135 24.74 -7.02 -3.57
C ALA A 135 24.51 -6.14 -4.81
N SER A 136 23.62 -6.55 -5.72
CA SER A 136 23.22 -5.76 -6.89
C SER A 136 22.57 -4.42 -6.52
N LEU A 137 21.68 -4.42 -5.53
CA LEU A 137 21.04 -3.21 -5.02
C LEU A 137 22.03 -2.26 -4.35
N ARG A 138 23.02 -2.78 -3.60
CA ARG A 138 24.12 -1.95 -3.04
C ARG A 138 24.93 -1.27 -4.14
N GLY A 139 25.25 -1.97 -5.22
CA GLY A 139 25.97 -1.40 -6.37
C GLY A 139 25.19 -0.35 -7.14
N SER A 140 23.88 -0.24 -6.93
CA SER A 140 22.99 0.67 -7.65
C SER A 140 22.93 2.09 -7.06
N ASN A 141 23.54 2.34 -5.89
CA ASN A 141 23.63 3.66 -5.23
C ASN A 141 22.28 4.39 -5.14
N PHE A 142 21.31 3.78 -4.46
CA PHE A 142 20.03 4.44 -4.16
C PHE A 142 20.21 5.49 -3.04
N ASP A 143 19.39 6.54 -3.06
CA ASP A 143 19.38 7.61 -2.06
C ASP A 143 18.31 7.39 -0.98
N ALA A 144 17.23 6.67 -1.30
CA ALA A 144 16.15 6.36 -0.37
C ALA A 144 15.31 5.16 -0.84
N VAL A 145 14.59 4.54 0.11
CA VAL A 145 13.60 3.49 -0.15
C VAL A 145 12.20 4.04 0.11
N LEU A 146 11.32 3.96 -0.88
CA LEU A 146 9.88 4.22 -0.74
C LEU A 146 9.12 2.89 -0.68
N PHE A 147 8.52 2.59 0.47
CA PHE A 147 7.98 1.28 0.81
C PHE A 147 6.50 1.34 1.20
N ASP A 148 5.68 0.42 0.67
CA ASP A 148 4.34 0.15 1.22
C ASP A 148 4.39 -1.04 2.17
N PRO A 149 4.07 -0.87 3.46
CA PRO A 149 4.33 -1.88 4.48
C PRO A 149 3.28 -2.99 4.53
N VAL A 150 2.35 -3.02 3.57
CA VAL A 150 1.57 -4.21 3.26
C VAL A 150 2.42 -5.26 2.55
N MET A 151 3.48 -4.85 1.84
CA MET A 151 4.58 -5.73 1.44
C MET A 151 5.50 -5.95 2.65
N VAL A 152 6.23 -7.06 2.69
CA VAL A 152 7.14 -7.39 3.81
C VAL A 152 8.61 -7.20 3.44
N CYS A 153 9.44 -7.10 4.48
CA CYS A 153 10.90 -7.01 4.41
C CYS A 153 11.49 -5.80 3.68
N GLY A 154 10.68 -4.87 3.17
CA GLY A 154 11.19 -3.63 2.55
C GLY A 154 11.87 -2.69 3.56
N ASP A 155 11.35 -2.62 4.79
CA ASP A 155 11.98 -1.89 5.90
C ASP A 155 13.31 -2.52 6.32
N LEU A 156 13.38 -3.84 6.35
CA LEU A 156 14.60 -4.58 6.63
C LEU A 156 15.63 -4.42 5.51
N LEU A 157 15.21 -4.49 4.25
CA LEU A 157 16.08 -4.26 3.10
C LEU A 157 16.67 -2.85 3.14
N ALA A 158 15.86 -1.83 3.46
CA ALA A 158 16.36 -0.47 3.64
C ALA A 158 17.44 -0.37 4.71
N ASP A 159 17.26 -1.05 5.85
CA ASP A 159 18.26 -1.10 6.93
C ASP A 159 19.54 -1.84 6.51
N VAL A 160 19.43 -2.95 5.77
CA VAL A 160 20.58 -3.69 5.21
C VAL A 160 21.37 -2.90 4.16
N LEU A 161 20.67 -2.04 3.41
CA LEU A 161 21.28 -1.11 2.45
C LEU A 161 21.79 0.17 3.11
N GLY A 162 21.42 0.45 4.37
CA GLY A 162 21.77 1.68 5.08
C GLY A 162 21.09 2.93 4.51
N LEU A 163 19.87 2.79 4.00
CA LEU A 163 19.16 3.86 3.29
C LEU A 163 18.04 4.49 4.14
N PRO A 164 17.76 5.80 3.96
CA PRO A 164 16.55 6.43 4.47
C PRO A 164 15.29 5.69 4.01
N LEU A 165 14.34 5.53 4.93
CA LEU A 165 13.10 4.78 4.72
C LEU A 165 11.89 5.72 4.73
N ILE A 166 11.20 5.78 3.59
CA ILE A 166 9.95 6.50 3.41
C ILE A 166 8.83 5.47 3.30
N VAL A 167 7.86 5.54 4.20
CA VAL A 167 6.72 4.62 4.23
C VAL A 167 5.52 5.29 3.57
N SER A 168 4.85 4.63 2.63
CA SER A 168 3.52 5.01 2.15
C SER A 168 2.50 4.02 2.70
N PHE A 169 1.57 4.50 3.53
CA PHE A 169 0.61 3.62 4.20
C PHE A 169 -0.77 4.27 4.34
N ARG A 170 -1.86 3.49 4.30
CA ARG A 170 -3.22 4.06 4.49
C ARG A 170 -3.67 4.02 5.94
N VAL A 171 -3.81 2.82 6.49
CA VAL A 171 -4.22 2.56 7.87
C VAL A 171 -4.04 1.08 8.18
N GLY A 172 -3.52 0.76 9.36
CA GLY A 172 -3.47 -0.59 9.89
C GLY A 172 -4.70 -0.96 10.70
N PHE A 173 -4.97 -2.26 10.85
CA PHE A 173 -5.98 -2.73 11.81
C PHE A 173 -5.64 -2.23 13.22
N ALA A 174 -6.60 -1.57 13.87
CA ALA A 174 -6.41 -0.90 15.16
C ALA A 174 -5.15 -0.02 15.22
N TYR A 175 -4.74 0.57 14.09
CA TYR A 175 -3.51 1.38 13.93
C TYR A 175 -2.26 0.69 14.46
N THR A 176 -2.19 -0.64 14.38
CA THR A 176 -1.20 -1.42 15.13
C THR A 176 0.23 -1.07 14.77
N MET A 177 0.53 -0.93 13.47
CA MET A 177 1.86 -0.59 13.00
C MET A 177 2.22 0.87 13.34
N GLU A 178 1.28 1.78 13.13
CA GLU A 178 1.45 3.21 13.40
C GLU A 178 1.72 3.45 14.89
N ARG A 179 0.95 2.83 15.79
CA ARG A 179 1.08 3.04 17.23
C ARG A 179 2.26 2.30 17.86
N LEU A 180 2.51 1.06 17.45
CA LEU A 180 3.54 0.22 18.09
C LEU A 180 4.94 0.54 17.55
N CYS A 181 5.04 0.88 16.27
CA CYS A 181 6.33 1.07 15.61
C CYS A 181 6.58 2.54 15.29
N GLY A 182 5.60 3.21 14.69
CA GLY A 182 5.68 4.64 14.38
C GLY A 182 5.44 5.55 15.58
N GLN A 183 5.13 4.99 16.76
CA GLN A 183 4.81 5.69 18.00
C GLN A 183 3.67 6.73 17.85
N PHE A 184 2.82 6.53 16.86
CA PHE A 184 1.72 7.43 16.54
C PHE A 184 0.65 7.36 17.66
N PRO A 185 0.25 8.49 18.27
CA PRO A 185 -0.72 8.47 19.37
C PRO A 185 -2.13 8.08 18.89
N VAL A 186 -2.61 6.92 19.35
CA VAL A 186 -3.95 6.41 19.00
C VAL A 186 -4.69 5.93 20.26
N PRO A 187 -5.30 6.84 21.05
CA PRO A 187 -5.94 6.47 22.31
C PRO A 187 -7.24 5.68 22.09
N PRO A 188 -7.35 4.43 22.58
CA PRO A 188 -8.52 3.59 22.34
C PRO A 188 -9.78 4.06 23.08
N SER A 189 -9.66 5.04 23.98
CA SER A 189 -10.82 5.60 24.68
C SER A 189 -11.74 6.39 23.74
N TYR A 190 -11.22 7.02 22.68
CA TYR A 190 -12.01 7.84 21.76
C TYR A 190 -11.62 7.68 20.28
N VAL A 191 -10.57 6.92 19.97
CA VAL A 191 -10.23 6.54 18.60
C VAL A 191 -10.68 5.11 18.35
N PRO A 192 -11.74 4.88 17.57
CA PRO A 192 -12.13 3.57 17.09
C PRO A 192 -10.96 2.81 16.47
N ALA A 193 -10.95 1.49 16.65
CA ALA A 193 -9.98 0.61 16.03
C ALA A 193 -10.06 0.83 14.51
N GLY A 194 -8.99 1.36 13.94
CA GLY A 194 -8.91 1.57 12.50
C GLY A 194 -9.23 0.28 11.77
N ALA A 195 -9.93 0.40 10.64
CA ALA A 195 -10.24 -0.75 9.78
C ALA A 195 -11.15 -1.84 10.40
N SER A 196 -11.83 -1.59 11.53
CA SER A 196 -12.70 -2.58 12.21
C SER A 196 -14.20 -2.53 11.84
N GLN A 197 -14.54 -1.99 10.66
CA GLN A 197 -15.91 -1.82 10.15
C GLN A 197 -16.87 -1.03 11.07
N GLY A 198 -17.00 0.28 10.76
CA GLY A 198 -18.26 1.02 10.72
C GLY A 198 -18.99 1.44 12.00
N HIS A 199 -19.21 0.57 12.97
CA HIS A 199 -20.15 0.89 14.07
C HIS A 199 -19.55 1.72 15.20
N LEU A 200 -18.23 1.67 15.36
CA LEU A 200 -17.51 2.44 16.38
C LEU A 200 -17.13 3.84 15.87
N THR A 201 -17.44 4.87 16.65
CA THR A 201 -17.16 6.29 16.36
C THR A 201 -16.36 6.95 17.50
N ASP A 202 -16.03 8.24 17.40
CA ASP A 202 -15.46 9.00 18.52
C ASP A 202 -16.42 9.16 19.71
N LYS A 203 -17.71 8.86 19.50
CA LYS A 203 -18.76 8.89 20.50
C LYS A 203 -19.18 7.48 20.91
N MET A 204 -18.34 6.83 21.72
CA MET A 204 -18.60 5.50 22.28
C MET A 204 -19.15 5.55 23.70
N ASN A 205 -20.18 4.74 23.96
CA ASN A 205 -20.63 4.37 25.30
C ASN A 205 -19.63 3.41 25.98
N PHE A 206 -19.90 3.03 27.24
CA PHE A 206 -18.99 2.17 27.99
C PHE A 206 -18.73 0.81 27.30
N MET A 207 -19.77 0.14 26.81
CA MET A 207 -19.64 -1.17 26.16
C MET A 207 -18.90 -1.08 24.83
N GLU A 208 -19.16 -0.04 24.04
CA GLU A 208 -18.44 0.22 22.79
C GLU A 208 -16.96 0.51 23.05
N ARG A 209 -16.61 1.20 24.15
CA ARG A 209 -15.20 1.39 24.54
C ARG A 209 -14.53 0.08 24.96
N VAL A 210 -15.26 -0.79 25.66
CA VAL A 210 -14.76 -2.12 26.04
C VAL A 210 -14.50 -2.96 24.77
N GLU A 211 -15.46 -2.99 23.85
CA GLU A 211 -15.30 -3.65 22.55
C GLU A 211 -14.08 -3.09 21.79
N ASN A 212 -13.97 -1.76 21.70
CA ASN A 212 -12.85 -1.11 21.05
C ASN A 212 -11.52 -1.52 21.70
N MET A 213 -11.42 -1.48 23.03
CA MET A 213 -10.20 -1.88 23.74
C MET A 213 -9.83 -3.35 23.48
N LEU A 214 -10.82 -4.26 23.45
CA LEU A 214 -10.61 -5.68 23.13
C LEU A 214 -10.08 -5.86 21.71
N LEU A 215 -10.59 -5.09 20.73
CA LEU A 215 -10.07 -5.08 19.37
C LEU A 215 -8.60 -4.64 19.33
N TYR A 216 -8.23 -3.58 20.05
CA TYR A 216 -6.82 -3.15 20.14
C TYR A 216 -5.92 -4.24 20.74
N ILE A 217 -6.35 -4.88 21.83
CA ILE A 217 -5.58 -5.95 22.48
C ILE A 217 -5.40 -7.13 21.54
N ALA A 218 -6.48 -7.59 20.91
CA ALA A 218 -6.45 -8.73 19.99
C ALA A 218 -5.54 -8.46 18.78
N GLN A 219 -5.68 -7.30 18.13
CA GLN A 219 -4.84 -6.91 16.99
C GLN A 219 -3.38 -6.73 17.39
N THR A 220 -3.12 -6.21 18.59
CA THR A 220 -1.75 -6.14 19.14
C THR A 220 -1.13 -7.52 19.32
N ALA A 221 -1.89 -8.48 19.86
CA ALA A 221 -1.40 -9.83 20.05
C ALA A 221 -1.08 -10.50 18.71
N ILE A 222 -2.00 -10.44 17.74
CA ILE A 222 -1.79 -10.98 16.39
C ILE A 222 -0.54 -10.38 15.75
N PHE A 223 -0.42 -9.06 15.73
CA PHE A 223 0.71 -8.38 15.13
C PHE A 223 2.04 -8.71 15.82
N LYS A 224 2.06 -8.76 17.16
CA LYS A 224 3.27 -9.12 17.93
C LYS A 224 3.71 -10.55 17.64
N VAL A 225 2.77 -11.49 17.50
CA VAL A 225 3.08 -12.86 17.09
C VAL A 225 3.69 -12.85 15.69
N GLN A 226 3.02 -12.23 14.71
CA GLN A 226 3.51 -12.15 13.32
C GLN A 226 4.92 -11.56 13.24
N ILE A 227 5.15 -10.41 13.88
CA ILE A 227 6.43 -9.74 13.81
C ILE A 227 7.52 -10.50 14.56
N PHE A 228 7.19 -11.19 15.66
CA PHE A 228 8.15 -12.02 16.37
C PHE A 228 8.68 -13.14 15.47
N TRP A 229 7.80 -13.89 14.79
CA TRP A 229 8.20 -14.96 13.88
C TRP A 229 9.05 -14.44 12.71
N THR A 230 8.63 -13.34 12.08
CA THR A 230 9.36 -12.72 10.98
C THR A 230 10.72 -12.19 11.44
N SER A 231 10.78 -11.49 12.57
CA SER A 231 12.03 -10.93 13.12
C SER A 231 12.99 -12.01 13.59
N GLU A 232 12.51 -13.10 14.19
CA GLU A 232 13.36 -14.22 14.60
C GLU A 232 14.05 -14.84 13.38
N LYS A 233 13.29 -15.14 12.32
CA LYS A 233 13.84 -15.66 11.06
C LYS A 233 14.87 -14.68 10.46
N ASN A 234 14.50 -13.42 10.34
CA ASN A 234 15.30 -12.39 9.69
C ASN A 234 16.53 -11.94 10.50
N SER A 235 16.52 -12.15 11.83
CA SER A 235 17.69 -11.90 12.68
C SER A 235 18.88 -12.78 12.30
N LYS A 236 18.64 -13.94 11.68
CA LYS A 236 19.71 -14.81 11.15
C LYS A 236 20.42 -14.19 9.95
N VAL A 237 19.69 -13.40 9.15
CA VAL A 237 20.23 -12.71 7.96
C VAL A 237 20.94 -11.43 8.36
N THR A 238 20.37 -10.65 9.28
CA THR A 238 20.89 -9.33 9.68
C THR A 238 21.80 -9.36 10.90
N GLY A 239 21.93 -10.51 11.56
CA GLY A 239 22.68 -10.68 12.81
C GLY A 239 22.06 -9.98 14.02
N THR A 240 20.91 -9.30 13.87
CA THR A 240 20.27 -8.53 14.95
C THR A 240 18.77 -8.81 14.99
N PHE A 241 18.25 -9.19 16.16
CA PHE A 241 16.80 -9.25 16.36
C PHE A 241 16.24 -7.84 16.55
N ARG A 242 15.28 -7.45 15.71
CA ARG A 242 14.57 -6.18 15.85
C ARG A 242 13.08 -6.39 15.69
N LEU A 243 12.34 -6.03 16.73
CA LEU A 243 10.90 -6.27 16.78
C LEU A 243 10.10 -5.29 15.90
N CYS A 244 10.64 -4.12 15.52
CA CYS A 244 9.98 -3.28 14.53
C CYS A 244 10.94 -2.33 13.81
N THR A 245 11.50 -2.77 12.68
CA THR A 245 12.48 -1.98 11.91
C THR A 245 11.84 -0.77 11.24
N ILE A 246 10.60 -0.90 10.75
CA ILE A 246 9.82 0.21 10.19
C ILE A 246 9.63 1.41 11.14
N GLY A 247 9.77 1.22 12.46
CA GLY A 247 9.74 2.34 13.42
C GLY A 247 10.84 3.38 13.21
N LYS A 248 11.91 3.03 12.47
CA LYS A 248 12.97 3.96 12.06
C LYS A 248 12.65 4.77 10.80
N ALA A 249 11.46 4.62 10.22
CA ALA A 249 11.11 5.35 9.00
C ALA A 249 11.21 6.88 9.20
N ASP A 250 11.97 7.52 8.31
CA ASP A 250 12.22 8.95 8.31
C ASP A 250 10.95 9.74 8.02
N ILE A 251 10.09 9.21 7.15
CA ILE A 251 8.82 9.84 6.76
C ILE A 251 7.73 8.78 6.62
N TRP A 252 6.57 9.07 7.18
CA TRP A 252 5.33 8.32 7.00
C TRP A 252 4.36 9.13 6.14
N LEU A 253 4.20 8.75 4.88
CA LEU A 253 3.19 9.25 3.95
C LEU A 253 1.87 8.52 4.20
N ILE A 254 1.00 9.10 5.01
CA ILE A 254 -0.31 8.52 5.33
C ILE A 254 -1.31 8.90 4.22
N ARG A 255 -1.86 7.90 3.51
CA ARG A 255 -2.77 8.05 2.36
C ARG A 255 -4.20 8.42 2.76
N THR A 256 -4.34 9.32 3.72
CA THR A 256 -5.59 9.91 4.20
C THR A 256 -5.36 11.39 4.43
N TYR A 257 -6.40 12.14 4.75
CA TYR A 257 -6.28 13.53 5.14
C TYR A 257 -6.63 13.70 6.61
N TRP A 258 -6.06 14.72 7.25
CA TRP A 258 -6.15 14.89 8.70
C TRP A 258 -7.58 15.19 9.18
N ASP A 259 -8.44 15.70 8.31
CA ASP A 259 -9.84 16.03 8.58
C ASP A 259 -10.81 14.82 8.49
N PHE A 260 -10.40 13.75 7.82
CA PHE A 260 -11.12 12.46 7.78
C PHE A 260 -10.71 11.53 8.93
N GLU A 261 -9.72 11.91 9.73
CA GLU A 261 -9.21 11.10 10.84
C GLU A 261 -9.69 11.66 12.18
N TYR A 262 -9.78 10.80 13.19
CA TYR A 262 -10.17 11.22 14.53
C TYR A 262 -9.13 12.16 15.16
N PRO A 263 -9.56 13.24 15.85
CA PRO A 263 -8.67 14.27 16.36
C PRO A 263 -7.69 13.69 17.38
N ARG A 264 -6.40 13.68 17.04
CA ARG A 264 -5.31 13.17 17.89
C ARG A 264 -3.98 13.86 17.53
N PRO A 265 -2.98 13.87 18.42
CA PRO A 265 -1.69 14.49 18.13
C PRO A 265 -1.03 13.92 16.88
N LEU A 266 -0.50 14.80 16.03
CA LEU A 266 0.20 14.42 14.80
C LEU A 266 1.71 14.54 15.00
N LEU A 267 2.45 13.56 14.51
CA LEU A 267 3.91 13.57 14.57
C LEU A 267 4.50 14.32 13.36
N PRO A 268 5.62 15.05 13.51
CA PRO A 268 6.20 15.84 12.40
C PRO A 268 6.59 15.02 11.17
N ASN A 269 7.03 13.78 11.36
CA ASN A 269 7.39 12.85 10.29
C ASN A 269 6.17 12.14 9.66
N PHE A 270 4.97 12.28 10.22
CA PHE A 270 3.73 11.77 9.63
C PHE A 270 3.09 12.85 8.75
N LYS A 271 3.12 12.63 7.43
CA LYS A 271 2.58 13.53 6.40
C LYS A 271 1.31 12.93 5.79
N PHE A 272 0.20 13.63 5.94
CA PHE A 272 -1.08 13.25 5.39
C PHE A 272 -1.15 13.65 3.91
N VAL A 273 -1.22 12.65 3.04
CA VAL A 273 -1.18 12.78 1.58
C VAL A 273 -2.40 12.07 0.95
N GLY A 274 -3.58 12.28 1.52
CA GLY A 274 -4.84 11.78 0.96
C GLY A 274 -5.06 12.30 -0.47
N GLY A 275 -5.68 11.47 -1.32
CA GLY A 275 -6.12 11.89 -2.65
C GLY A 275 -5.05 11.91 -3.75
N LEU A 276 -3.86 11.34 -3.52
CA LEU A 276 -2.79 11.31 -4.54
C LEU A 276 -3.22 10.75 -5.90
N HIS A 277 -4.07 9.71 -5.90
CA HIS A 277 -4.53 9.05 -7.11
C HIS A 277 -5.75 9.74 -7.77
N CYS A 278 -6.33 10.76 -7.16
CA CYS A 278 -7.49 11.47 -7.69
C CYS A 278 -7.10 12.28 -8.93
N LYS A 279 -7.90 12.19 -9.99
CA LYS A 279 -7.69 12.93 -11.25
C LYS A 279 -8.97 13.67 -11.62
N PRO A 280 -8.88 14.79 -12.36
CA PRO A 280 -10.07 15.47 -12.87
C PRO A 280 -11.01 14.49 -13.59
N ALA A 281 -12.31 14.64 -13.34
CA ALA A 281 -13.32 13.78 -13.95
C ALA A 281 -13.26 13.87 -15.48
N LYS A 282 -13.26 12.72 -16.15
CA LYS A 282 -13.37 12.65 -17.61
C LYS A 282 -14.85 12.63 -18.01
N PRO A 283 -15.22 13.20 -19.18
CA PRO A 283 -16.58 13.08 -19.68
C PRO A 283 -16.94 11.60 -19.87
N LEU A 284 -18.18 11.24 -19.53
CA LEU A 284 -18.69 9.90 -19.73
C LEU A 284 -18.67 9.53 -21.22
N PRO A 285 -18.32 8.29 -21.60
CA PRO A 285 -18.51 7.82 -22.96
C PRO A 285 -19.97 8.01 -23.37
N LYS A 286 -20.21 8.56 -24.57
CA LYS A 286 -21.57 8.75 -25.11
C LYS A 286 -22.20 7.38 -25.43
N VAL A 287 -22.77 6.71 -24.44
CA VAL A 287 -23.59 5.51 -24.66
C VAL A 287 -25.05 5.96 -24.77
N ARG A 288 -25.56 6.01 -26.00
CA ARG A 288 -26.99 6.22 -26.28
C ARG A 288 -27.77 4.95 -25.99
N THR A 289 -28.16 4.75 -24.74
CA THR A 289 -29.33 3.94 -24.40
C THR A 289 -29.77 4.33 -23.00
N SER A 290 -31.08 4.48 -22.81
CA SER A 290 -31.74 4.78 -21.54
C SER A 290 -31.55 3.61 -20.56
N VAL A 291 -30.34 3.50 -20.01
CA VAL A 291 -29.97 2.54 -18.98
C VAL A 291 -29.89 3.32 -17.68
N HIS A 292 -30.49 2.80 -16.60
CA HIS A 292 -30.24 3.31 -15.25
C HIS A 292 -28.73 3.24 -15.02
N LEU A 293 -28.06 4.39 -15.11
CA LEU A 293 -26.61 4.46 -15.11
C LEU A 293 -26.15 4.26 -13.67
N ILE A 294 -25.79 3.02 -13.33
CA ILE A 294 -25.08 2.75 -12.08
C ILE A 294 -23.62 3.10 -12.32
N CYS A 295 -23.15 4.17 -11.68
CA CYS A 295 -21.74 4.50 -11.63
C CYS A 295 -21.07 3.63 -10.57
N LEU A 296 -20.36 2.59 -10.99
CA LEU A 296 -19.50 1.79 -10.11
C LEU A 296 -18.05 2.20 -10.31
N CYS A 297 -17.51 2.98 -9.38
CA CYS A 297 -16.08 3.26 -9.31
C CYS A 297 -15.39 2.11 -8.59
N THR A 298 -14.88 1.15 -9.34
CA THR A 298 -14.05 0.08 -8.78
C THR A 298 -12.85 -0.17 -9.68
N THR A 299 -11.70 -0.39 -9.06
CA THR A 299 -10.43 -0.67 -9.74
C THR A 299 -10.12 -2.15 -9.85
N ASN A 300 -11.02 -3.02 -9.35
CA ASN A 300 -10.81 -4.46 -9.28
C ASN A 300 -12.02 -5.20 -9.90
N PRO A 301 -11.83 -6.10 -10.88
CA PRO A 301 -12.92 -6.84 -11.52
C PRO A 301 -13.77 -7.64 -10.52
N THR A 302 -13.16 -8.19 -9.47
CA THR A 302 -13.84 -8.92 -8.39
C THR A 302 -14.71 -7.98 -7.56
N ILE A 303 -14.21 -6.79 -7.21
CA ILE A 303 -14.98 -5.76 -6.49
C ILE A 303 -16.15 -5.27 -7.37
N THR A 304 -15.90 -5.10 -8.67
CA THR A 304 -16.95 -4.75 -9.65
C THR A 304 -18.04 -5.80 -9.67
N LYS A 305 -17.68 -7.08 -9.75
CA LYS A 305 -18.62 -8.20 -9.77
C LYS A 305 -19.45 -8.24 -8.48
N TYR A 306 -18.81 -8.14 -7.32
CA TYR A 306 -19.50 -8.12 -6.04
C TYR A 306 -20.45 -6.93 -5.90
N LEU A 307 -20.01 -5.71 -6.23
CA LEU A 307 -20.87 -4.53 -6.12
C LEU A 307 -22.07 -4.62 -7.08
N LEU A 308 -21.85 -5.16 -8.30
CA LEU A 308 -22.96 -5.47 -9.21
C LEU A 308 -23.93 -6.48 -8.59
N GLU A 309 -23.44 -7.57 -7.98
CA GLU A 309 -24.27 -8.56 -7.28
C GLU A 309 -25.09 -7.94 -6.13
N GLN A 310 -24.50 -7.02 -5.35
CA GLN A 310 -25.21 -6.30 -4.29
C GLN A 310 -26.29 -5.38 -4.84
N ILE A 311 -26.00 -4.64 -5.91
CA ILE A 311 -27.01 -3.78 -6.55
C ILE A 311 -28.15 -4.62 -7.13
N PHE A 312 -27.84 -5.79 -7.71
CA PHE A 312 -28.88 -6.71 -8.18
C PHE A 312 -29.74 -7.24 -7.03
N LYS A 313 -29.15 -7.54 -5.86
CA LYS A 313 -29.92 -7.90 -4.66
C LYS A 313 -30.85 -6.76 -4.23
N ILE A 314 -30.36 -5.53 -4.17
CA ILE A 314 -31.17 -4.34 -3.81
C ILE A 314 -32.32 -4.14 -4.80
N TRP A 315 -32.07 -4.26 -6.10
CA TRP A 315 -33.11 -4.15 -7.13
C TRP A 315 -34.15 -5.26 -7.07
N ASN A 316 -33.75 -6.50 -6.74
CA ASN A 316 -34.68 -7.59 -6.51
C ASN A 316 -35.58 -7.30 -5.29
N LEU A 317 -35.01 -6.81 -4.19
CA LEU A 317 -35.77 -6.44 -2.97
C LEU A 317 -36.76 -5.30 -3.23
N GLN A 318 -36.42 -4.37 -4.12
CA GLN A 318 -37.29 -3.24 -4.49
C GLN A 318 -38.30 -3.57 -5.60
N GLY A 319 -38.33 -4.80 -6.13
CA GLY A 319 -39.19 -5.18 -7.25
C GLY A 319 -38.87 -4.45 -8.56
N LYS A 320 -37.68 -3.85 -8.67
CA LYS A 320 -37.26 -2.98 -9.79
C LYS A 320 -36.28 -3.66 -10.76
N LYS A 321 -36.20 -5.00 -10.75
CA LYS A 321 -35.27 -5.74 -11.62
C LYS A 321 -35.56 -5.44 -13.11
N PRO A 322 -34.60 -4.86 -13.87
CA PRO A 322 -34.79 -4.64 -15.30
C PRO A 322 -34.91 -5.98 -16.04
N LYS A 323 -35.87 -6.09 -16.97
CA LYS A 323 -36.14 -7.33 -17.73
C LYS A 323 -35.02 -7.71 -18.71
N ASN A 324 -34.20 -6.75 -19.14
CA ASN A 324 -33.04 -6.94 -20.01
C ASN A 324 -31.83 -6.19 -19.43
N ILE A 325 -30.84 -6.93 -18.94
CA ILE A 325 -29.60 -6.37 -18.45
C ILE A 325 -28.48 -6.83 -19.38
N GLN A 326 -27.88 -5.89 -20.10
CA GLN A 326 -26.57 -6.08 -20.72
C GLN A 326 -25.56 -5.25 -19.92
N TYR A 327 -24.53 -5.89 -19.39
CA TYR A 327 -23.40 -5.19 -18.79
C TYR A 327 -22.16 -5.34 -19.66
N LYS A 328 -21.45 -4.24 -19.85
CA LYS A 328 -20.14 -4.20 -20.49
C LYS A 328 -19.15 -3.70 -19.44
N ILE A 329 -18.30 -4.59 -18.93
CA ILE A 329 -17.23 -4.20 -18.01
C ILE A 329 -16.13 -3.57 -18.86
N GLN A 330 -16.06 -2.23 -18.86
CA GLN A 330 -14.91 -1.51 -19.39
C GLN A 330 -13.92 -1.30 -18.25
N LEU A 331 -12.87 -2.13 -18.22
CA LEU A 331 -11.71 -1.87 -17.38
C LEU A 331 -11.01 -0.64 -17.92
N TRP A 332 -10.92 0.42 -17.11
CA TRP A 332 -10.07 1.57 -17.42
C TRP A 332 -8.62 1.19 -17.16
N THR A 333 -8.04 0.41 -18.06
CA THR A 333 -6.58 0.30 -18.16
C THR A 333 -6.08 1.58 -18.82
N LYS A 334 -5.30 2.38 -18.09
CA LYS A 334 -4.43 3.38 -18.73
C LYS A 334 -3.29 2.66 -19.43
#